data_AF-A0A7Y8Y5D6-F1
#
_entry.id   AF-A0A7Y8Y5D6-F1
#
_cell.length_a   1.000
_cell.length_b   1.000
_cell.length_c   1.000
_cell.angle_alpha   90.00
_cell.angle_beta   90.00
_cell.angle_gamma   90.00
#
_symmetry.space_group_name_H-M   'P 1'
#
loop_
_entity.id
_entity.type
_entity.pdbx_description
1 polymer ?
#
loop_
_entity_poly.entity_id
_entity_poly.type
_entity_poly.pdbx_seq_one_letter_code
_entity_poly.pdbx_strand_id
1 'polypeptide(L)'
;MNYEEHYIFWRPKKLDKKYSSEIIFEEKDISYRFFNNSRLFKYKNLNKNGLYLIWSNKNHEKIDLIDNPHGLKSFPLDGDVFATYHILNDSVIQVDYKFVEWIKKVNEISKDSIFPKFLYSIH
;
A
#
# COMPACT_ATOMS: atom_id res chain seq x y z
N MET A 1 27.19 12.82 -11.63
CA MET A 1 26.28 11.77 -12.13
C MET A 1 25.02 11.84 -11.30
N ASN A 2 23.98 12.48 -11.83
CA ASN A 2 22.65 12.46 -11.23
C ASN A 2 22.03 11.11 -11.59
N TYR A 3 21.94 10.21 -10.62
CA TYR A 3 21.02 9.08 -10.74
C TYR A 3 19.63 9.68 -10.58
N GLU A 4 18.90 9.84 -11.69
CA GLU A 4 17.46 10.05 -11.62
C GLU A 4 16.87 8.74 -11.09
N GLU A 5 16.62 8.71 -9.79
CA GLU A 5 15.90 7.62 -9.15
C GLU A 5 14.48 7.60 -9.73
N HIS A 6 14.17 6.58 -10.54
CA HIS A 6 12.86 6.40 -11.15
C HIS A 6 11.86 5.97 -10.08
N TYR A 7 11.25 6.94 -9.40
CA TYR A 7 10.18 6.70 -8.46
C TYR A 7 8.83 6.67 -9.18
N ILE A 8 8.07 5.59 -9.02
CA ILE A 8 6.63 5.63 -9.32
C ILE A 8 5.92 6.10 -8.05
N PHE A 9 5.25 7.23 -8.14
CA PHE A 9 4.42 7.78 -7.06
C PHE A 9 2.96 7.52 -7.34
N TRP A 10 2.26 7.01 -6.34
CA TRP A 10 0.80 7.05 -6.31
C TRP A 10 0.30 7.80 -5.08
N ARG A 11 -0.71 8.66 -5.31
CA ARG A 11 -1.44 9.38 -4.27
C ARG A 11 -2.94 9.33 -4.54
N PRO A 12 -3.79 9.34 -3.51
CA PRO A 12 -5.24 9.41 -3.68
C PRO A 12 -5.67 10.70 -4.38
N LYS A 13 -6.76 10.64 -5.17
CA LYS A 13 -7.29 11.77 -5.96
C LYS A 13 -7.82 12.94 -5.11
N LYS A 14 -8.19 12.69 -3.85
CA LYS A 14 -8.59 13.73 -2.88
C LYS A 14 -7.68 13.61 -1.67
N LEU A 15 -6.91 14.66 -1.41
CA LEU A 15 -6.22 14.83 -0.13
C LEU A 15 -7.24 15.31 0.91
N ASP A 16 -8.02 14.38 1.47
CA ASP A 16 -8.70 14.70 2.72
C ASP A 16 -7.63 14.70 3.82
N LYS A 17 -7.46 15.83 4.54
CA LYS A 17 -6.31 16.06 5.44
C LYS A 17 -6.19 15.03 6.58
N LYS A 18 -7.22 14.21 6.79
CA LYS A 18 -7.31 13.26 7.90
C LYS A 18 -6.69 11.89 7.59
N TYR A 19 -6.73 11.42 6.34
CA TYR A 19 -6.24 10.10 5.95
C TYR A 19 -5.62 10.15 4.55
N SER A 20 -4.30 10.29 4.47
CA SER A 20 -3.55 10.22 3.21
C SER A 20 -2.68 8.97 3.18
N SER A 21 -2.61 8.32 2.02
CA SER A 21 -1.63 7.28 1.73
C SER A 21 -0.76 7.66 0.53
N GLU A 22 0.47 7.17 0.52
CA GLU A 22 1.39 7.28 -0.59
C GLU A 22 2.04 5.93 -0.83
N ILE A 23 2.24 5.58 -2.10
CA ILE A 23 3.00 4.38 -2.47
C ILE A 23 4.19 4.86 -3.30
N ILE A 24 5.38 4.50 -2.85
CA ILE A 24 6.66 4.84 -3.46
C ILE A 24 7.28 3.55 -3.94
N PHE A 25 7.52 3.40 -5.24
CA PHE A 25 8.26 2.28 -5.80
C PHE A 25 9.73 2.69 -5.95
N GLU A 26 10.63 1.93 -5.34
CA GLU A 26 12.08 2.06 -5.41
C GLU A 26 12.65 0.81 -6.09
N GLU A 27 13.89 0.87 -6.58
CA GLU A 27 14.53 -0.22 -7.33
C GLU A 27 14.55 -1.57 -6.58
N LYS A 28 14.51 -1.53 -5.23
CA LYS A 28 14.61 -2.72 -4.37
C LYS A 28 13.44 -2.91 -3.41
N ASP A 29 12.56 -1.91 -3.28
CA ASP A 29 11.51 -1.84 -2.26
C ASP A 29 10.32 -1.02 -2.76
N ILE A 30 9.12 -1.17 -2.18
CA ILE A 30 7.98 -0.29 -2.50
C ILE A 30 7.36 0.29 -1.21
N SER A 31 7.87 1.38 -0.69
CA SER A 31 7.33 1.95 0.55
C SER A 31 5.87 2.40 0.41
N TYR A 32 4.95 1.72 1.07
CA TYR A 32 3.59 2.21 1.26
C TYR A 32 3.55 3.02 2.58
N ARG A 33 3.32 4.31 2.50
CA ARG A 33 3.27 5.22 3.65
C ARG A 33 1.84 5.63 3.95
N PHE A 34 1.48 5.50 5.22
CA PHE A 34 0.28 6.06 5.80
C PHE A 34 0.65 7.29 6.59
N PHE A 35 -0.16 8.36 6.51
CA PHE A 35 -0.22 9.54 7.40
C PHE A 35 1.01 9.81 8.29
N ASN A 36 1.69 10.95 8.16
CA ASN A 36 2.84 11.35 8.99
C ASN A 36 4.00 10.33 9.04
N ASN A 37 4.26 9.61 7.95
CA ASN A 37 5.33 8.58 7.84
C ASN A 37 5.14 7.35 8.72
N SER A 38 3.91 7.08 9.18
CA SER A 38 3.68 6.16 10.29
C SER A 38 3.70 4.67 9.92
N ARG A 39 3.94 4.26 8.67
CA ARG A 39 4.08 2.83 8.31
C ARG A 39 5.08 2.64 7.19
N LEU A 40 5.91 1.62 7.38
CA LEU A 40 6.90 1.16 6.42
C LEU A 40 6.63 -0.33 6.16
N PHE A 41 6.13 -0.63 4.97
CA PHE A 41 6.07 -2.01 4.50
C PHE A 41 7.38 -2.36 3.81
N LYS A 42 7.96 -3.52 4.16
CA LYS A 42 9.20 -4.02 3.55
C LYS A 42 8.90 -5.17 2.61
N TYR A 43 9.58 -5.20 1.47
CA TYR A 43 9.33 -6.14 0.39
C TYR A 43 10.25 -7.33 0.48
N LYS A 44 9.80 -8.44 -0.13
CA LYS A 44 10.69 -9.52 -0.55
C LYS A 44 10.41 -9.82 -2.01
N ASN A 45 11.36 -9.47 -2.87
CA ASN A 45 11.34 -9.86 -4.27
C ASN A 45 11.47 -11.39 -4.36
N LEU A 46 10.48 -12.05 -4.97
CA LEU A 46 10.53 -13.48 -5.30
C LEU A 46 10.17 -13.64 -6.78
N ASN A 47 11.18 -13.52 -7.64
CA ASN A 47 11.28 -14.00 -9.03
C ASN A 47 10.07 -13.83 -9.97
N LYS A 48 10.29 -13.09 -11.07
CA LYS A 48 9.60 -13.10 -12.41
C LYS A 48 8.06 -13.02 -12.50
N ASN A 49 7.28 -13.32 -11.47
CA ASN A 49 5.82 -13.51 -11.55
C ASN A 49 4.98 -12.48 -10.78
N GLY A 50 5.60 -11.55 -10.04
CA GLY A 50 4.89 -10.47 -9.32
C GLY A 50 5.64 -10.01 -8.08
N LEU A 51 5.32 -8.80 -7.62
CA LEU A 51 5.90 -8.24 -6.38
C LEU A 51 4.90 -8.42 -5.24
N TYR A 52 5.30 -9.10 -4.16
CA TYR A 52 4.44 -9.25 -2.98
C TYR A 52 4.74 -8.17 -1.95
N LEU A 53 3.68 -7.57 -1.44
CA LEU A 53 3.68 -6.68 -0.30
C LEU A 53 3.46 -7.49 0.97
N ILE A 54 4.41 -7.46 1.89
CA ILE A 54 4.26 -8.05 3.22
C ILE A 54 3.73 -6.97 4.17
N TRP A 55 2.64 -7.26 4.86
CA TRP A 55 2.13 -6.41 5.93
C TRP A 55 3.19 -6.33 7.03
N SER A 56 3.65 -5.13 7.33
CA SER A 56 4.49 -4.94 8.50
C SER A 56 4.08 -3.72 9.29
N ASN A 57 3.84 -3.92 10.57
CA ASN A 57 3.41 -2.90 11.50
C ASN A 57 4.52 -2.61 12.51
N LYS A 58 5.59 -1.96 12.04
CA LYS A 58 6.77 -1.65 12.85
C LYS A 58 6.67 -0.36 13.65
N ASN A 59 5.55 0.33 13.56
CA ASN A 59 5.44 1.64 14.19
C ASN A 59 4.87 1.54 15.61
N HIS A 60 5.35 2.40 16.50
CA HIS A 60 4.93 2.44 17.90
C HIS A 60 3.54 3.09 18.09
N GLU A 61 3.08 3.87 17.12
CA GLU A 61 1.77 4.53 17.17
C GLU A 61 0.69 3.69 16.47
N LYS A 62 -0.31 3.28 17.25
CA LYS A 62 -1.50 2.62 16.71
C LYS A 62 -2.36 3.61 15.93
N ILE A 63 -2.80 3.19 14.75
CA ILE A 63 -3.78 3.90 13.93
C ILE A 63 -5.04 3.05 13.91
N ASP A 64 -6.07 3.46 14.66
CA ASP A 64 -7.32 2.70 14.82
C ASP A 64 -7.98 2.31 13.49
N LEU A 65 -7.85 3.14 12.46
CA LEU A 65 -8.40 2.86 11.14
C LEU A 65 -7.82 1.57 10.52
N ILE A 66 -6.55 1.26 10.78
CA ILE A 66 -5.83 0.17 10.11
C ILE A 66 -5.25 -0.88 11.05
N ASP A 67 -5.26 -0.66 12.37
CA ASP A 67 -4.91 -1.69 13.36
C ASP A 67 -6.12 -2.44 13.91
N ASN A 68 -7.31 -1.94 13.64
CA ASN A 68 -8.54 -2.57 14.10
C ASN A 68 -9.05 -3.58 13.06
N PRO A 69 -9.47 -4.78 13.48
CA PRO A 69 -10.14 -5.74 12.60
C PRO A 69 -11.52 -5.27 12.12
N HIS A 70 -12.11 -4.25 12.75
CA HIS A 70 -13.46 -3.73 12.43
C HIS A 70 -14.56 -4.79 12.48
N GLY A 71 -14.42 -5.75 13.40
CA GLY A 71 -15.34 -6.87 13.57
C GLY A 71 -15.14 -8.01 12.56
N LEU A 72 -14.12 -7.95 11.71
CA LEU A 72 -13.80 -9.00 10.74
C LEU A 72 -12.90 -10.07 11.36
N LYS A 73 -13.10 -11.31 10.94
CA LYS A 73 -12.30 -12.46 11.38
C LYS A 73 -10.92 -12.50 10.71
N SER A 74 -10.79 -11.92 9.54
CA SER A 74 -9.56 -11.89 8.76
C SER A 74 -9.14 -10.44 8.51
N PHE A 75 -7.97 -10.08 9.01
CA PHE A 75 -7.32 -8.79 8.85
C PHE A 75 -5.80 -9.03 8.87
N PRO A 76 -5.00 -8.14 8.28
CA PRO A 76 -3.58 -8.40 8.10
C PRO A 76 -2.80 -8.31 9.42
N LEU A 77 -1.93 -9.30 9.66
CA LEU A 77 -0.97 -9.34 10.77
C LEU A 77 0.46 -9.14 10.28
N ASP A 78 1.37 -8.77 11.17
CA ASP A 78 2.79 -8.58 10.81
C ASP A 78 3.36 -9.88 10.20
N GLY A 79 3.98 -9.76 9.02
CA GLY A 79 4.51 -10.88 8.25
C GLY A 79 3.53 -11.49 7.23
N ASP A 80 2.25 -11.12 7.23
CA ASP A 80 1.30 -11.62 6.24
C ASP A 80 1.58 -11.07 4.84
N VAL A 81 1.40 -11.90 3.81
CA VAL A 81 1.28 -11.40 2.44
C VAL A 81 0.01 -10.58 2.33
N PHE A 82 0.15 -9.26 2.15
CA PHE A 82 -0.95 -8.32 2.08
C PHE A 82 -1.48 -8.12 0.66
N ALA A 83 -0.57 -7.95 -0.31
CA ALA A 83 -0.94 -7.68 -1.70
C ALA A 83 0.08 -8.28 -2.68
N THR A 84 -0.36 -8.48 -3.92
CA THR A 84 0.49 -8.78 -5.07
C THR A 84 0.33 -7.67 -6.09
N TYR A 85 1.44 -7.15 -6.59
CA TYR A 85 1.48 -6.15 -7.64
C TYR A 85 1.78 -6.81 -8.98
N HIS A 86 0.96 -6.47 -9.97
CA HIS A 86 1.07 -6.91 -11.34
C HIS A 86 1.33 -5.68 -12.23
N ILE A 87 2.50 -5.63 -12.85
CA ILE A 87 2.84 -4.59 -13.81
C ILE A 87 2.06 -4.91 -15.09
N LEU A 88 1.07 -4.09 -15.43
CA LEU A 88 0.27 -4.28 -16.64
C LEU A 88 0.92 -3.59 -17.85
N ASN A 89 1.53 -2.42 -17.63
CA ASN A 89 2.32 -1.67 -18.59
C ASN A 89 3.17 -0.61 -17.86
N ASP A 90 3.90 0.22 -18.61
CA ASP A 90 4.82 1.25 -18.10
C ASP A 90 4.17 2.31 -17.20
N SER A 91 2.83 2.40 -17.22
CA SER A 91 2.07 3.41 -16.47
C SER A 91 1.03 2.86 -15.51
N VAL A 92 0.78 1.55 -15.52
CA VAL A 92 -0.31 0.94 -14.74
C VAL A 92 0.17 -0.30 -13.99
N ILE A 93 -0.03 -0.28 -12.68
CA ILE A 93 0.18 -1.42 -11.80
C ILE A 93 -1.18 -1.82 -11.21
N GLN A 94 -1.57 -3.07 -11.39
CA GLN A 94 -2.72 -3.65 -10.71
C GLN A 94 -2.30 -4.21 -9.35
N VAL A 95 -3.16 -4.06 -8.35
CA VAL A 95 -2.94 -4.53 -6.98
C VAL A 95 -4.01 -5.56 -6.61
N ASP A 96 -3.56 -6.78 -6.32
CA ASP A 96 -4.40 -7.88 -5.87
C ASP A 96 -4.20 -8.08 -4.36
N TYR A 97 -5.21 -7.70 -3.57
CA TYR A 97 -5.14 -7.76 -2.12
C TYR A 97 -5.67 -9.07 -1.54
N LYS A 98 -5.00 -9.59 -0.51
CA LYS A 98 -5.43 -10.81 0.20
C LYS A 98 -6.60 -10.58 1.16
N PHE A 99 -6.63 -9.43 1.84
CA PHE A 99 -7.60 -9.10 2.89
C PHE A 99 -8.74 -8.19 2.38
N VAL A 100 -9.45 -8.66 1.34
CA VAL A 100 -10.39 -7.84 0.56
C VAL A 100 -11.52 -7.22 1.40
N GLU A 101 -12.13 -7.98 2.31
CA GLU A 101 -13.23 -7.49 3.15
C GLU A 101 -12.77 -6.39 4.10
N TRP A 102 -11.61 -6.57 4.70
CA TRP A 102 -11.00 -5.59 5.60
C TRP A 102 -10.64 -4.32 4.85
N ILE A 103 -10.07 -4.43 3.65
CA ILE A 103 -9.77 -3.28 2.80
C ILE A 103 -11.03 -2.50 2.42
N LYS A 104 -12.09 -3.20 2.00
CA LYS A 104 -13.38 -2.54 1.70
C LYS A 104 -13.86 -1.74 2.91
N LYS A 105 -13.79 -2.34 4.10
CA LYS A 105 -14.19 -1.68 5.34
C LYS A 105 -13.35 -0.44 5.65
N VAL A 106 -12.03 -0.52 5.50
CA VAL A 106 -11.13 0.62 5.68
C VAL A 106 -11.45 1.75 4.71
N ASN A 107 -11.60 1.43 3.42
CA ASN A 107 -11.93 2.43 2.37
C ASN A 107 -13.33 3.05 2.60
N GLU A 108 -14.30 2.27 3.08
CA GLU A 108 -15.63 2.76 3.46
C GLU A 108 -15.56 3.75 4.64
N ILE A 109 -14.81 3.42 5.69
CA ILE A 109 -14.65 4.26 6.88
C ILE A 109 -13.90 5.55 6.54
N SER A 110 -12.82 5.45 5.77
CA SER A 110 -12.04 6.60 5.33
C SER A 110 -12.77 7.46 4.31
N LYS A 111 -13.79 6.91 3.65
CA LYS A 111 -14.46 7.49 2.47
C LYS A 111 -13.46 7.82 1.35
N ASP A 112 -12.36 7.08 1.29
CA ASP A 112 -11.29 7.27 0.32
C ASP A 112 -10.74 5.92 -0.17
N SER A 113 -10.11 5.95 -1.34
CA SER A 113 -9.42 4.80 -1.92
C SER A 113 -8.05 4.62 -1.30
N ILE A 114 -8.01 4.45 0.03
CA ILE A 114 -6.77 4.21 0.75
C ILE A 114 -6.02 3.06 0.07
N PHE A 115 -6.67 1.91 -0.12
CA PHE A 115 -6.10 0.79 -0.86
C PHE A 115 -6.71 0.71 -2.26
N PRO A 116 -6.08 1.33 -3.28
CA PRO A 116 -6.57 1.32 -4.66
C PRO A 116 -6.27 -0.01 -5.37
N LYS A 117 -7.16 -0.41 -6.29
CA LYS A 117 -6.92 -1.59 -7.14
C LYS A 117 -5.94 -1.33 -8.29
N PHE A 118 -5.79 -0.08 -8.70
CA PHE A 118 -4.92 0.33 -9.78
C PHE A 118 -4.11 1.54 -9.34
N LEU A 119 -2.80 1.45 -9.58
CA LEU A 119 -1.87 2.54 -9.40
C LEU A 119 -1.48 3.02 -10.79
N TYR A 120 -1.70 4.30 -11.02
CA TYR A 120 -1.28 4.98 -12.24
C TYR A 120 0.00 5.74 -11.92
N SER A 121 1.05 5.56 -12.72
CA SER A 121 2.24 6.39 -12.60
C SER A 121 1.87 7.83 -12.91
N ILE A 122 2.44 8.75 -12.14
CA ILE A 122 2.44 10.18 -12.46
C ILE A 122 3.86 10.45 -12.96
N HIS A 123 4.00 10.69 -14.26
CA HIS A 123 5.25 11.21 -14.84
C HIS A 123 5.39 12.69 -14.54
#